data_AF-A0A3N2PKV0-F1
#
_entry.id   AF-A0A3N2PKV0-F1
#
_cell.length_a   1.000
_cell.length_b   1.000
_cell.length_c   1.000
_cell.angle_alpha   90.00
_cell.angle_beta   90.00
_cell.angle_gamma   90.00
#
_symmetry.space_group_name_H-M   'P 1'
#
loop_
_entity.id
_entity.type
_entity.pdbx_description
1 polymer ?
#
loop_
_entity_poly.entity_id
_entity_poly.type
_entity_poly.pdbx_seq_one_letter_code
_entity_poly.pdbx_strand_id
1 'polypeptide(L)' 'ISVYDEIEIEDMTFDEAMQIYTYPCPCGDRFHITLADLRDEEDIAVCPSCSLMIRVIFDKVLF' A
#
# COMPACT_ATOMS: atom_id res chain seq x y z
N ILE A 1 5.95 3.28 14.64
CA ILE A 1 5.80 2.17 13.68
C ILE A 1 7.08 2.08 12.90
N SER A 2 7.67 0.89 12.78
CA SER A 2 8.84 0.65 11.94
C SER A 2 8.34 0.11 10.60
N VAL A 3 8.51 0.88 9.53
CA VAL A 3 8.19 0.46 8.15
C VAL A 3 9.43 -0.11 7.49
N TYR A 4 9.22 -1.08 6.59
CA TYR A 4 10.28 -1.71 5.82
C TYR A 4 10.83 -0.78 4.74
N ASP A 5 9.94 -0.03 4.08
CA ASP A 5 10.27 0.90 3.02
C ASP A 5 9.16 1.95 2.84
N GLU A 6 9.44 2.99 2.05
CA GLU A 6 8.47 4.00 1.60
C GLU A 6 8.35 3.91 0.08
N ILE A 7 7.12 3.73 -0.43
CA ILE A 7 6.84 3.45 -1.84
C ILE A 7 5.86 4.50 -2.36
N GLU A 8 6.15 5.09 -3.52
CA GLU A 8 5.25 6.01 -4.21
C GLU A 8 4.02 5.25 -4.72
N ILE A 9 2.82 5.81 -4.58
CA ILE A 9 1.57 5.17 -5.04
C ILE A 9 1.56 4.89 -6.54
N GLU A 10 2.32 5.66 -7.33
CA GLU A 10 2.51 5.47 -8.77
C GLU A 10 3.25 4.17 -9.12
N ASP A 11 4.06 3.65 -8.19
CA ASP A 11 4.76 2.36 -8.34
C ASP A 11 3.91 1.16 -7.91
N MET A 12 2.72 1.40 -7.35
CA MET A 12 1.79 0.35 -6.95
C MET A 12 0.87 -0.06 -8.09
N THR A 13 0.43 -1.31 -8.08
CA THR A 13 -0.58 -1.82 -9.02
C THR A 13 -1.98 -1.63 -8.43
N PHE A 14 -2.83 -0.87 -9.11
CA PHE A 14 -4.24 -0.68 -8.72
C PHE A 14 -5.14 -1.76 -9.33
N ASP A 15 -5.96 -2.39 -8.49
CA ASP A 15 -7.05 -3.29 -8.91
C ASP A 15 -8.39 -2.54 -8.82
N GLU A 16 -8.98 -2.22 -9.98
CA GLU A 16 -10.24 -1.47 -10.05
C GLU A 16 -11.44 -2.26 -9.51
N ALA A 17 -11.44 -3.59 -9.61
CA ALA A 17 -12.56 -4.40 -9.17
C ALA A 17 -12.61 -4.50 -7.64
N MET A 18 -11.44 -4.57 -7.01
CA MET A 18 -11.31 -4.64 -5.55
C MET A 18 -11.13 -3.28 -4.89
N GLN A 19 -10.75 -2.24 -5.66
CA GLN A 19 -10.37 -0.91 -5.16
C GLN A 19 -9.18 -0.99 -4.19
N ILE A 20 -8.13 -1.70 -4.57
CA ILE A 20 -6.94 -1.98 -3.73
C ILE A 20 -5.66 -1.66 -4.51
N TYR A 21 -4.69 -1.06 -3.83
CA TYR A 21 -3.31 -0.94 -4.32
C TYR A 21 -2.45 -2.07 -3.77
N THR A 22 -1.62 -2.66 -4.65
CA THR A 22 -0.72 -3.74 -4.27
C THR A 22 0.71 -3.52 -4.74
N TYR A 23 1.68 -4.00 -3.95
CA TYR A 23 3.11 -3.91 -4.25
C TYR A 23 3.83 -5.23 -3.91
N PRO A 24 4.79 -5.72 -4.72
CA PRO A 24 5.47 -6.98 -4.45
C PRO A 24 6.24 -6.97 -3.11
N CYS A 25 6.05 -8.00 -2.30
CA CYS A 25 6.74 -8.18 -1.04
C CYS A 25 7.92 -9.16 -1.20
N PRO A 26 9.09 -8.92 -0.57
CA PRO A 26 10.24 -9.83 -0.64
C PRO A 26 9.98 -11.25 -0.11
N CYS A 27 8.88 -11.48 0.61
CA CYS A 27 8.49 -12.83 1.04
C CYS A 27 7.82 -13.67 -0.07
N GLY A 28 7.54 -13.08 -1.23
CA GLY A 28 6.87 -13.73 -2.37
C GLY A 28 5.36 -13.47 -2.47
N ASP A 29 4.78 -12.73 -1.52
CA ASP A 29 3.38 -12.26 -1.56
C ASP A 29 3.33 -10.78 -1.95
N ARG A 30 2.23 -10.07 -1.64
CA ARG A 30 2.06 -8.65 -1.93
C ARG A 30 1.72 -7.87 -0.65
N PHE A 31 2.08 -6.59 -0.63
CA PHE A 31 1.50 -5.60 0.27
C PHE A 31 0.16 -5.15 -0.29
N HIS A 32 -0.77 -4.79 0.58
CA HIS A 32 -2.13 -4.38 0.22
C HIS A 32 -2.52 -3.15 1.04
N ILE A 33 -3.17 -2.19 0.40
CA ILE A 33 -3.88 -1.09 1.06
C ILE A 33 -5.13 -0.77 0.24
N THR A 34 -6.27 -0.55 0.90
CA THR A 34 -7.50 -0.25 0.18
C THR A 34 -7.55 1.24 -0.19
N LEU A 35 -8.28 1.57 -1.26
CA LEU A 35 -8.54 2.97 -1.59
C LEU A 35 -9.30 3.69 -0.46
N ALA A 36 -10.15 2.97 0.28
CA ALA A 36 -10.85 3.53 1.43
C ALA A 36 -9.87 3.95 2.53
N ASP A 37 -8.89 3.11 2.85
CA ASP A 37 -7.88 3.41 3.87
C ASP A 37 -7.06 4.66 3.49
N LEU A 38 -6.61 4.74 2.24
CA LEU A 38 -5.89 5.91 1.72
C LEU A 38 -6.70 7.21 1.84
N ARG A 39 -8.01 7.13 1.63
CA ARG A 39 -8.94 8.28 1.77
C ARG A 39 -9.15 8.68 3.23
N ASP A 40 -9.03 7.72 4.15
CA ASP A 40 -9.10 7.94 5.61
C ASP A 40 -7.73 8.32 6.20
N GLU A 41 -6.77 8.71 5.35
CA GLU A 41 -5.41 9.13 5.72
C GLU A 41 -4.51 8.02 6.27
N GLU A 42 -4.91 6.75 6.12
CA GLU A 42 -4.05 5.61 6.41
C GLU A 42 -3.07 5.38 5.25
N ASP A 43 -1.79 5.38 5.57
CA ASP A 43 -0.67 5.30 4.61
C ASP A 43 0.12 4.00 4.75
N ILE A 44 -0.39 3.01 5.50
CA ILE A 44 0.35 1.77 5.80
C ILE A 44 -0.22 0.58 5.03
N ALA A 45 0.53 0.10 4.05
CA ALA A 45 0.21 -1.15 3.36
C ALA A 45 0.83 -2.35 4.08
N VAL A 46 0.06 -3.42 4.26
CA VAL A 46 0.45 -4.58 5.05
C VAL A 46 0.59 -5.81 4.16
N CYS A 47 1.61 -6.63 4.42
CA CYS A 47 1.73 -7.95 3.81
C CYS A 47 1.13 -9.03 4.75
N PRO A 48 0.11 -9.78 4.32
CA PRO A 48 -0.55 -10.78 5.17
C PRO A 48 0.36 -11.99 5.46
N SER A 49 1.37 -12.24 4.64
CA SER A 49 2.23 -13.42 4.75
C SER A 49 3.42 -13.26 5.70
N CYS A 50 3.98 -12.05 5.84
CA CYS A 50 5.21 -11.84 6.61
C CYS A 50 5.13 -10.72 7.64
N SER A 51 3.96 -10.09 7.82
CA SER A 51 3.72 -8.96 8.74
C SER A 51 4.58 -7.71 8.49
N LEU A 52 5.35 -7.67 7.39
CA LEU A 52 6.02 -6.45 6.96
C LEU A 52 4.97 -5.40 6.61
N MET A 53 5.37 -4.14 6.79
CA MET A 53 4.58 -2.96 6.49
C MET A 53 5.43 -2.00 5.67
N ILE A 54 4.84 -1.38 4.65
CA ILE A 54 5.45 -0.28 3.90
C ILE A 54 4.59 0.97 4.09
N ARG A 55 5.21 2.14 3.99
CA ARG A 55 4.48 3.40 3.88
C ARG A 55 4.22 3.71 2.42
N VAL A 56 3.00 4.10 2.09
CA VAL A 56 2.59 4.56 0.77
C VAL A 56 2.66 6.07 0.74
N ILE A 57 3.46 6.62 -0.16
CA ILE A 57 3.58 8.06 -0.40
C ILE A 57 2.58 8.42 -1.50
N PHE A 58 1.65 9.33 -1.18
CA PHE A 58 0.63 9.80 -2.12
C PHE A 58 0.29 11.27 -1.86
N ASP A 59 -0.04 12.00 -2.94
CA ASP A 59 -0.49 13.38 -2.84
C ASP A 59 -2.01 13.44 -2.69
N LYS A 60 -2.48 13.86 -1.51
CA LYS A 60 -3.90 14.03 -1.20
C LYS A 60 -4.61 15.05 -2.09
N VAL A 61 -3.89 15.97 -2.73
CA VAL A 61 -4.50 17.00 -3.59
C VAL A 61 -4.93 16.42 -4.95
N LEU A 62 -4.45 15.21 -5.29
CA LEU A 62 -4.77 14.51 -6.54
C LEU A 62 -5.80 13.38 -6.39
N PHE A 63 -6.30 13.13 -5.17
CA PHE A 63 -7.29 12.09 -4.84
C PHE A 63 -8.61 12.67 -4.32
#